data_AF-B7RNX6-F1
#
_entry.id   AF-B7RNX6-F1
#
_cell.length_a   1.000
_cell.length_b   1.000
_cell.length_c   1.000
_cell.angle_alpha   90.00
_cell.angle_beta   90.00
_cell.angle_gamma   90.00
#
_symmetry.space_group_name_H-M   'P 1'
#
loop_
_entity.id
_entity.type
_entity.pdbx_description
1 polymer ?
#
loop_
_entity_poly.entity_id
_entity_poly.type
_entity_poly.pdbx_seq_one_letter_code
_entity_poly.pdbx_strand_id
1 'polypeptide(L)'
;MSHDRFYSSESQVFWTCKALLDKRTISHRTEIREVRGWRLGAIIHRLRHHYGWPIHAEYRGPQNVAYYSLKAGIDRSKLRFPPSARALADLGVTQ
;
A
#
# COMPACT_ATOMS: atom_id res chain seq x y z
N MET A 1 -30.70 -8.96 -0.99
CA MET A 1 -29.49 -9.34 -1.73
C MET A 1 -28.30 -8.89 -0.91
N SER A 2 -27.71 -9.83 -0.17
CA SER A 2 -26.67 -9.59 0.82
C SER A 2 -25.41 -9.12 0.09
N HIS A 3 -24.89 -7.95 0.47
CA HIS A 3 -23.62 -7.46 -0.05
C HIS A 3 -22.51 -8.43 0.35
N ASP A 4 -22.10 -9.30 -0.58
CA ASP A 4 -20.87 -10.06 -0.48
C ASP A 4 -19.70 -9.07 -0.40
N ARG A 5 -19.40 -8.63 0.81
CA ARG A 5 -18.15 -7.98 1.14
C ARG A 5 -17.08 -9.06 1.04
N PHE A 6 -16.64 -9.37 -0.18
CA PHE A 6 -15.48 -10.19 -0.48
C PHE A 6 -14.25 -9.53 0.19
N TYR A 7 -14.02 -9.83 1.47
CA TYR A 7 -12.74 -9.61 2.15
C TYR A 7 -11.81 -10.81 1.90
N SER A 8 -11.87 -11.40 0.70
CA SER A 8 -11.11 -12.60 0.37
C SER A 8 -9.64 -12.27 0.22
N SER A 9 -8.80 -12.93 1.05
CA SER A 9 -7.34 -12.79 1.21
C SER A 9 -6.89 -11.46 1.81
N GLU A 10 -5.72 -11.43 2.48
CA GLU A 10 -4.97 -10.20 2.75
C GLU A 10 -4.86 -9.42 1.43
N SER A 11 -5.79 -8.48 1.22
CA SER A 11 -5.96 -7.85 -0.09
C SER A 11 -4.64 -7.22 -0.55
N GLN A 12 -4.37 -7.19 -1.87
CA GLN A 12 -3.19 -6.50 -2.42
C GLN A 12 -3.02 -5.08 -1.86
N VAL A 13 -4.15 -4.41 -1.56
CA VAL A 13 -4.22 -3.11 -0.89
C VAL A 13 -3.69 -3.19 0.55
N PHE A 14 -4.14 -4.15 1.34
CA PHE A 14 -3.67 -4.40 2.70
C PHE A 14 -2.16 -4.67 2.72
N TRP A 15 -1.67 -5.59 1.88
CA TRP A 15 -0.26 -5.89 1.78
C TRP A 15 0.56 -4.66 1.37
N THR A 16 0.09 -3.89 0.38
CA THR A 16 0.75 -2.65 -0.05
C THR A 16 0.83 -1.64 1.09
N CYS A 17 -0.28 -1.40 1.80
CA CYS A 17 -0.31 -0.48 2.93
C CYS A 17 0.65 -0.95 4.04
N LYS A 18 0.63 -2.24 4.38
CA LYS A 18 1.51 -2.84 5.39
C LYS A 18 2.98 -2.68 5.02
N ALA A 19 3.36 -3.06 3.79
CA ALA A 19 4.74 -2.93 3.33
C ALA A 19 5.23 -1.47 3.33
N LEU A 20 4.38 -0.53 2.93
CA LEU A 20 4.70 0.90 3.00
C LEU A 20 4.86 1.39 4.45
N LEU A 21 3.98 0.95 5.37
CA LEU A 21 4.09 1.27 6.80
C LEU A 21 5.36 0.71 7.41
N ASP A 22 5.76 -0.51 7.03
CA ASP A 22 7.00 -1.18 7.45
C ASP A 22 8.27 -0.51 6.88
N LYS A 23 8.14 0.64 6.22
CA LYS A 23 9.22 1.36 5.54
C LYS A 23 9.93 0.49 4.49
N ARG A 24 9.26 -0.53 3.96
CA ARG A 24 9.79 -1.35 2.86
C ARG A 24 9.61 -0.61 1.55
N THR A 25 10.59 -0.76 0.68
CA THR A 25 10.48 -0.34 -0.72
C THR A 25 9.92 -1.49 -1.53
N ILE A 26 8.78 -1.26 -2.18
CA ILE A 26 8.08 -2.27 -3.00
C ILE A 26 8.10 -1.88 -4.47
N SER A 27 8.23 -2.86 -5.34
CA SER A 27 8.12 -2.69 -6.79
C SER A 27 7.06 -3.63 -7.34
N HIS A 28 6.67 -3.44 -8.61
CA HIS A 28 5.78 -4.39 -9.29
C HIS A 28 6.28 -5.83 -9.23
N ARG A 29 7.60 -6.04 -9.31
CA ARG A 29 8.22 -7.37 -9.18
C ARG A 29 8.01 -7.98 -7.78
N THR A 30 8.09 -7.15 -6.74
CA THR A 30 7.84 -7.56 -5.35
C THR A 30 6.37 -7.97 -5.18
N GLU A 31 5.43 -7.19 -5.73
CA GLU A 31 4.00 -7.51 -5.69
C GLU A 31 3.70 -8.85 -6.38
N ILE A 32 4.23 -9.07 -7.58
CA ILE A 32 4.05 -10.33 -8.31
C ILE A 32 4.59 -11.52 -7.50
N ARG A 33 5.74 -11.36 -6.85
CA ARG A 33 6.37 -12.44 -6.08
C ARG A 33 5.59 -12.79 -4.80
N GLU A 34 5.14 -11.78 -4.07
CA GLU A 34 4.60 -11.94 -2.71
C GLU A 34 3.09 -12.18 -2.71
N VAL A 35 2.35 -11.46 -3.55
CA VAL A 35 0.88 -11.50 -3.57
C VAL A 35 0.30 -11.93 -4.91
N ARG A 36 1.16 -12.37 -5.85
CA ARG A 36 0.78 -12.78 -7.22
C ARG A 36 -0.12 -11.74 -7.90
N GLY A 37 0.14 -10.47 -7.59
CA GLY A 37 -0.66 -9.33 -8.01
C GLY A 37 -0.03 -8.53 -9.14
N TRP A 38 -0.86 -7.72 -9.79
CA TRP A 38 -0.47 -6.88 -10.94
C TRP A 38 -0.98 -5.44 -10.81
N ARG A 39 -1.66 -5.09 -9.70
CA ARG A 39 -2.43 -3.85 -9.55
C ARG A 39 -1.73 -2.80 -8.68
N LEU A 40 -0.45 -2.98 -8.33
CA LEU A 40 0.30 -2.06 -7.46
C LEU A 40 0.20 -0.61 -7.93
N GLY A 41 0.45 -0.34 -9.22
CA GLY A 41 0.37 1.01 -9.76
C GLY A 41 -0.99 1.69 -9.52
N ALA A 42 -2.09 0.96 -9.72
CA ALA A 42 -3.44 1.48 -9.45
C ALA A 42 -3.69 1.69 -7.95
N ILE A 43 -3.18 0.82 -7.10
CA ILE A 43 -3.28 0.94 -5.64
C ILE A 43 -2.51 2.17 -5.17
N ILE A 44 -1.25 2.33 -5.60
CA ILE A 44 -0.41 3.49 -5.26
C ILE A 44 -1.05 4.79 -5.75
N HIS A 45 -1.53 4.82 -7.00
CA HIS A 45 -2.25 5.97 -7.52
C HIS A 45 -3.47 6.31 -6.66
N ARG A 46 -4.28 5.31 -6.30
CA ARG A 46 -5.45 5.51 -5.43
C ARG A 46 -5.05 6.02 -4.05
N LEU A 47 -4.02 5.46 -3.43
CA LEU A 47 -3.52 5.89 -2.12
C LEU A 47 -3.03 7.34 -2.14
N ARG A 48 -2.31 7.74 -3.19
CA ARG A 48 -1.83 9.12 -3.35
C ARG A 48 -2.99 10.10 -3.58
N HIS A 49 -3.87 9.81 -4.53
CA HIS A 49 -4.90 10.76 -4.98
C HIS A 49 -6.14 10.80 -4.09
N HIS A 50 -6.65 9.64 -3.65
CA HIS A 50 -7.89 9.59 -2.86
C HIS A 50 -7.63 9.65 -1.35
N TYR A 51 -6.51 9.09 -0.89
CA TYR A 51 -6.21 8.98 0.53
C TYR A 51 -5.09 9.93 1.00
N GLY A 52 -4.45 10.65 0.07
CA GLY A 52 -3.42 11.63 0.39
C GLY A 52 -2.11 11.04 0.92
N TRP A 53 -1.81 9.77 0.61
CA TRP A 53 -0.59 9.13 1.10
C TRP A 53 0.65 9.72 0.41
N PRO A 54 1.66 10.18 1.17
CA PRO A 54 2.89 10.72 0.61
C PRO A 54 3.84 9.58 0.25
N ILE A 55 3.50 8.90 -0.85
CA ILE A 55 4.29 7.82 -1.43
C ILE A 55 5.30 8.43 -2.40
N HIS A 56 6.58 8.10 -2.21
CA HIS A 56 7.65 8.42 -3.13
C HIS A 56 7.75 7.30 -4.18
N ALA A 57 7.80 7.68 -5.45
CA ALA A 57 8.04 6.77 -6.57
C ALA A 57 9.42 7.08 -7.17
N GLU A 58 10.35 6.15 -7.02
CA GLU A 58 11.70 6.25 -7.54
C GLU A 58 11.86 5.26 -8.69
N TYR A 59 12.31 5.72 -9.86
CA TYR A 59 12.55 4.85 -11.01
C TYR A 59 14.04 4.51 -11.06
N ARG A 60 14.38 3.23 -11.01
CA ARG A 60 15.79 2.78 -10.98
C ARG A 60 16.15 1.93 -12.20
N GLY A 61 17.38 2.14 -12.66
CA GLY A 61 18.05 1.34 -13.69
C GLY A 61 17.57 1.60 -15.12
N PRO A 62 18.20 0.95 -16.11
CA PRO A 62 17.89 1.15 -17.54
C PRO A 62 16.50 0.65 -17.93
N GLN A 63 15.88 -0.18 -17.08
CA GLN A 63 14.52 -0.71 -17.27
C GLN A 63 13.44 0.19 -16.67
N ASN A 64 13.82 1.33 -16.05
CA ASN A 64 12.90 2.26 -15.39
C ASN A 64 11.91 1.58 -14.43
N VAL A 65 12.41 0.67 -13.59
CA VAL A 65 11.55 -0.05 -12.64
C VAL A 65 11.11 0.91 -11.55
N ALA A 66 9.81 1.04 -11.36
CA ALA A 66 9.22 1.87 -10.30
C ALA A 66 9.34 1.20 -8.93
N TYR A 67 10.00 1.88 -8.01
CA TYR A 67 10.13 1.55 -6.60
C TYR A 67 9.32 2.55 -5.78
N TYR A 68 8.34 2.03 -5.07
CA TYR A 68 7.46 2.80 -4.20
C TYR A 68 7.90 2.64 -2.76
N SER A 69 8.06 3.75 -2.08
CA SER A 69 8.34 3.80 -0.65
C SER A 69 7.52 4.90 0.00
N LEU A 70 7.26 4.74 1.28
CA LEU A 70 6.59 5.76 2.05
C LEU A 70 7.61 6.82 2.47
N LYS A 71 7.29 8.11 2.32
CA LYS A 71 8.22 9.20 2.69
C LYS A 71 8.66 9.04 4.15
N ALA A 72 9.92 9.34 4.46
CA ALA A 72 10.38 9.33 5.85
C ALA A 72 9.80 10.53 6.62
N GLY A 73 9.43 10.33 7.89
CA GLY A 73 9.01 11.41 8.81
C GLY A 73 7.53 11.79 8.77
N ILE A 74 6.68 10.97 8.15
CA ILE A 74 5.22 11.14 8.20
C ILE A 74 4.61 10.60 9.48
N ASP A 75 3.61 11.35 9.93
CA ASP A 75 2.74 10.97 11.01
C ASP A 75 1.70 9.96 10.53
N ARG A 76 1.88 8.70 10.93
CA ARG A 76 0.99 7.58 10.57
C ARG A 76 -0.44 7.80 11.09
N SER A 77 -0.60 8.54 12.19
CA SER A 77 -1.90 8.81 12.81
C SER A 77 -2.80 9.71 11.95
N LYS A 78 -2.20 10.49 11.04
CA LYS A 78 -2.91 11.40 10.13
C LYS A 78 -3.20 10.79 8.76
N LEU A 79 -2.74 9.57 8.50
CA LEU A 79 -2.99 8.88 7.23
C LEU A 79 -4.42 8.34 7.21
N ARG A 80 -5.13 8.57 6.10
CA ARG A 80 -6.46 7.98 5.87
C ARG A 80 -6.30 6.59 5.29
N PHE A 81 -6.68 5.57 6.03
CA PHE A 81 -6.60 4.19 5.55
C PHE A 81 -7.82 3.83 4.70
N PRO A 82 -7.64 3.11 3.57
CA PRO A 82 -8.77 2.52 2.85
C PRO A 82 -9.51 1.50 3.74
N PRO A 83 -10.79 1.22 3.49
CA PRO A 83 -11.57 0.25 4.28
C PRO A 83 -10.89 -1.12 4.39
N SER A 84 -10.24 -1.57 3.32
CA SER A 84 -9.49 -2.84 3.26
C SER A 84 -8.21 -2.86 4.11
N ALA A 85 -7.67 -1.69 4.47
CA ALA A 85 -6.47 -1.55 5.29
C ALA A 85 -6.76 -0.92 6.66
N ARG A 86 -8.05 -0.79 7.04
CA ARG A 86 -8.45 -0.15 8.29
C ARG A 86 -7.92 -0.88 9.52
N ALA A 87 -7.81 -2.21 9.45
CA ALA A 87 -7.18 -3.02 10.50
C ALA A 87 -5.71 -2.61 10.79
N LEU A 88 -4.98 -2.07 9.81
CA LEU A 88 -3.62 -1.56 10.04
C LEU A 88 -3.60 -0.25 10.85
N ALA A 89 -4.68 0.54 10.76
CA ALA A 89 -4.84 1.74 11.59
C ALA A 89 -5.02 1.35 13.05
N ASP A 90 -5.87 0.35 13.32
CA ASP A 90 -6.17 -0.13 14.67
C ASP A 90 -4.95 -0.82 15.31
N LEU A 91 -4.18 -1.58 14.52
CA LEU A 91 -2.92 -2.21 14.96
C LEU A 91 -1.83 -1.19 15.35
N GLY A 92 -1.88 0.03 14.79
CA GLY A 92 -0.93 1.11 15.10
C GLY A 92 -1.22 1.88 16.40
N VAL A 93 -2.34 1.59 17.07
CA VAL A 93 -2.78 2.28 18.31
C VAL A 93 -2.31 1.57 19.59
N THR A 94 -1.62 0.43 19.48
CA THR A 94 -1.17 -0.32 20.66
C THR A 94 0.34 -0.37 20.77
N GLN A 95 0.98 0.75 21.13
CA GLN A 95 2.23 0.78 21.91
C GLN A 95 2.30 2.05 22.74
#